data_AF-A0A920EDM2-F1
#
_entry.id   AF-A0A920EDM2-F1
#
_cell.length_a   1.000
_cell.length_b   1.000
_cell.length_c   1.000
_cell.angle_alpha   90.00
_cell.angle_beta   90.00
_cell.angle_gamma   90.00
#
_symmetry.space_group_name_H-M   'P 1'
#
loop_
_entity.id
_entity.type
_entity.pdbx_description
1 polymer ?
#
loop_
_entity_poly.entity_id
_entity_poly.type
_entity_poly.pdbx_seq_one_letter_code
_entity_poly.pdbx_strand_id
1 'polypeptide(L)' 'MKSIVEKLQVENNKVKAVQLQDGSVIEAPTVIAACDPHTVLVNWIDEAPVSAKSLISRWQRNLPQKATSRNWMA' A
#
# COMPACT_ATOMS: atom_id res chain seq x y z
N MET A 1 -19.63 11.80 -3.74
CA MET A 1 -18.24 11.92 -3.26
C MET A 1 -17.68 10.51 -3.07
N LYS A 2 -16.46 10.21 -3.53
CA LYS A 2 -15.86 8.86 -3.41
C LYS A 2 -14.79 8.88 -2.33
N SER A 3 -14.85 7.95 -1.38
CA SER A 3 -13.81 7.77 -0.35
C SER A 3 -12.73 6.84 -0.89
N ILE A 4 -11.71 7.43 -1.53
CA ILE A 4 -10.58 6.68 -2.09
C ILE A 4 -9.44 6.71 -1.07
N VAL A 5 -8.92 5.54 -0.73
CA VAL A 5 -7.78 5.39 0.18
C VAL A 5 -6.50 5.76 -0.54
N GLU A 6 -5.70 6.62 0.09
CA GLU A 6 -4.38 7.02 -0.41
C GLU A 6 -3.27 6.20 0.27
N LYS A 7 -3.28 6.12 1.61
CA LYS A 7 -2.25 5.38 2.36
C LYS A 7 -2.67 5.01 3.77
N LEU A 8 -1.89 4.13 4.40
CA LEU A 8 -2.00 3.80 5.82
C LEU A 8 -1.04 4.66 6.64
N GLN A 9 -1.51 5.21 7.76
CA GLN A 9 -0.64 5.86 8.73
C GLN A 9 -0.17 4.83 9.74
N VAL A 10 1.14 4.63 9.80
CA VAL A 10 1.81 3.77 10.75
C VAL A 10 2.51 4.64 11.78
N GLU A 11 2.26 4.37 13.06
CA GLU A 11 2.88 5.05 14.19
C GLU A 11 3.21 4.01 15.25
N ASN A 12 4.37 4.13 15.90
CA ASN A 12 4.79 3.20 16.97
C ASN A 12 4.68 1.72 16.55
N ASN A 13 5.11 1.42 15.32
CA ASN A 13 5.16 0.06 14.78
C ASN A 13 3.76 -0.60 14.58
N LYS A 14 2.69 0.22 14.45
CA LYS A 14 1.30 -0.24 14.25
C LYS A 14 0.52 0.70 13.34
N VAL A 15 -0.50 0.19 12.66
CA VAL A 15 -1.46 1.02 11.93
C VAL A 15 -2.30 1.82 12.92
N LYS A 16 -2.45 3.12 12.69
CA LYS A 16 -3.26 4.04 13.49
C LYS A 16 -4.47 4.58 12.72
N ALA A 17 -4.29 4.83 11.43
CA ALA A 17 -5.31 5.49 10.62
C ALA A 17 -5.18 5.18 9.13
N VAL A 18 -6.23 5.54 8.39
CA VAL A 18 -6.29 5.55 6.93
C VAL A 18 -6.38 6.99 6.45
N GLN A 19 -5.48 7.38 5.55
CA GLN A 19 -5.55 8.67 4.86
C GLN A 19 -6.29 8.49 3.53
N LEU A 20 -7.28 9.33 3.29
CA LEU A 20 -8.00 9.42 2.02
C LEU A 20 -7.33 10.42 1.07
N GLN A 21 -7.65 10.31 -0.22
CA GLN A 21 -7.11 11.20 -1.26
C GLN A 21 -7.52 12.68 -1.10
N ASP A 22 -8.62 12.95 -0.41
CA ASP A 22 -9.05 14.31 -0.08
C ASP A 22 -8.32 14.89 1.13
N GLY A 23 -7.37 14.16 1.71
CA GLY A 23 -6.60 14.54 2.89
C GLY A 23 -7.27 14.18 4.22
N SER A 24 -8.53 13.72 4.21
CA SER A 24 -9.21 13.28 5.42
C SER A 24 -8.51 12.07 6.04
N VAL A 25 -8.51 12.00 7.37
CA VAL A 25 -7.93 10.89 8.13
C VAL A 25 -9.02 10.20 8.92
N ILE A 26 -9.09 8.88 8.80
CA ILE A 26 -10.00 8.04 9.58
C ILE A 26 -9.14 7.23 10.56
N GLU A 27 -9.25 7.54 11.85
CA GLU A 27 -8.58 6.77 12.89
C GLU A 27 -9.23 5.40 13.04
N ALA A 28 -8.41 4.35 12.98
CA ALA A 28 -8.85 2.98 13.08
C ALA A 28 -7.70 2.11 13.64
N PRO A 29 -7.85 1.51 14.84
CA PRO A 29 -6.81 0.66 15.41
C PRO A 29 -6.64 -0.66 14.65
N THR A 30 -7.54 -0.97 13.72
CA THR A 30 -7.47 -2.15 12.85
C THR A 30 -8.06 -1.81 11.48
N VAL A 31 -7.33 -2.16 10.42
CA VAL A 31 -7.72 -1.96 9.03
C VAL A 31 -7.64 -3.30 8.31
N ILE A 32 -8.71 -3.65 7.60
CA ILE A 32 -8.76 -4.84 6.74
C ILE A 32 -8.68 -4.36 5.30
N ALA A 33 -7.55 -4.62 4.63
CA ALA A 33 -7.41 -4.35 3.22
C ALA A 33 -7.93 -5.53 2.40
N ALA A 34 -9.03 -5.33 1.68
CA ALA A 34 -9.65 -6.33 0.80
C ALA A 34 -9.43 -5.99 -0.68
N CYS A 35 -8.24 -5.49 -1.01
CA CYS A 35 -7.83 -5.07 -2.34
C CYS A 35 -6.45 -5.66 -2.68
N ASP A 36 -5.86 -5.21 -3.79
CA ASP A 36 -4.56 -5.69 -4.26
C ASP A 36 -3.48 -5.57 -3.15
N PRO A 37 -2.93 -6.70 -2.66
CA PRO A 37 -1.93 -6.68 -1.60
C PRO A 37 -0.65 -5.99 -2.02
N HIS A 38 -0.32 -5.94 -3.32
CA HIS A 38 0.85 -5.21 -3.78
C HIS A 38 0.67 -3.71 -3.51
N THR A 39 -0.48 -3.15 -3.90
CA THR A 39 -0.81 -1.74 -3.62
C THR A 39 -0.72 -1.43 -2.12
N VAL A 40 -1.34 -2.25 -1.27
CA VAL A 40 -1.38 -2.01 0.18
C VAL A 40 0.00 -2.13 0.82
N LEU A 41 0.73 -3.19 0.51
CA LEU A 41 1.98 -3.51 1.19
C LEU A 41 3.17 -2.72 0.65
N VAL A 42 3.14 -2.33 -0.62
CA VAL A 42 4.28 -1.68 -1.29
C VAL A 42 4.06 -0.18 -1.46
N ASN A 43 2.82 0.26 -1.76
CA ASN A 43 2.55 1.66 -2.10
C ASN A 43 1.94 2.46 -0.96
N TRP A 44 1.16 1.84 -0.06
CA TRP A 44 0.43 2.55 1.00
C TRP A 44 1.17 2.64 2.34
N ILE A 45 2.29 1.95 2.52
CA ILE A 45 3.02 1.90 3.79
C ILE A 45 4.40 2.53 3.57
N ASP A 46 4.58 3.75 4.09
CA ASP A 46 5.84 4.48 3.99
C ASP A 46 6.91 3.84 4.89
N GLU A 47 6.65 3.75 6.20
CA GLU A 47 7.51 3.09 7.17
C GLU A 47 6.87 1.77 7.62
N ALA A 48 7.45 0.67 7.15
CA ALA A 48 6.96 -0.67 7.46
C ALA A 48 7.12 -1.02 8.96
N PRO A 49 6.05 -1.52 9.61
CA PRO A 49 6.18 -2.20 10.89
C PRO A 49 7.22 -3.31 10.82
N VAL A 50 8.01 -3.48 11.88
CA VAL A 50 9.08 -4.48 12.00
C VAL A 50 8.58 -5.88 11.65
N SER A 51 7.39 -6.25 12.15
CA SER A 51 6.76 -7.55 11.87
C SER A 51 6.35 -7.73 10.41
N ALA A 52 6.12 -6.65 9.67
CA ALA A 52 5.67 -6.66 8.29
C ALA A 52 6.81 -6.55 7.26
N LYS A 53 8.02 -6.17 7.68
CA LYS A 53 9.17 -5.95 6.78
C LYS A 53 9.43 -7.12 5.84
N SER A 54 9.50 -8.35 6.36
CA SER A 54 9.77 -9.55 5.55
C SER A 54 8.68 -9.81 4.49
N LEU A 55 7.42 -9.58 4.84
CA LEU A 55 6.28 -9.73 3.94
C LEU A 55 6.33 -8.66 2.83
N ILE A 56 6.54 -7.40 3.20
CA ILE A 56 6.64 -6.29 2.24
C ILE A 56 7.81 -6.53 1.27
N SER A 57 8.98 -6.92 1.77
CA SER A 57 10.14 -7.24 0.92
C SER A 57 9.90 -8.43 -0.03
N ARG A 58 9.04 -9.38 0.34
CA ARG A 58 8.62 -10.46 -0.58
C ARG A 58 7.76 -9.91 -1.72
N TRP A 59 6.81 -9.04 -1.43
CA TRP A 59 5.94 -8.43 -2.45
C TRP A 59 6.69 -7.47 -3.37
N GLN A 60 7.65 -6.70 -2.84
CA GLN A 60 8.54 -5.84 -3.63
C GLN A 60 9.37 -6.61 -4.65
N ARG A 61 9.82 -7.82 -4.31
CA ARG A 61 10.60 -8.67 -5.23
C ARG A 61 9.75 -9.33 -6.32
N ASN A 62 8.45 -9.49 -6.09
CA ASN A 62 7.51 -10.13 -7.01
C ASN A 62 6.84 -9.13 -7.97
N LEU A 63 7.43 -7.96 -8.18
CA LEU A 63 7.00 -7.06 -9.23
C LEU A 63 6.98 -7.84 -10.56
N PRO A 64 5.84 -7.94 -11.28
CA PRO A 64 5.93 -8.28 -12.69
C PRO A 64 6.88 -7.24 -13.29
N GLN A 65 8.00 -7.72 -13.83
CA GLN A 65 8.88 -6.88 -14.64
C GLN A 65 7.95 -6.16 -15.60
N LYS A 66 7.83 -4.83 -15.47
CA LYS A 66 6.93 -4.04 -16.32
C LYS A 66 7.08 -4.60 -17.71
N ALA A 67 6.02 -5.21 -18.26
CA ALA A 67 6.04 -5.61 -19.64
C ALA A 67 6.49 -4.35 -20.38
N THR A 68 7.68 -4.41 -20.95
CA THR A 68 8.25 -3.29 -21.69
C THR A 68 7.31 -3.12 -22.87
N SER A 69 6.26 -2.31 -22.70
CA SER A 69 5.43 -1.85 -23.80
C SER A 69 6.25 -0.83 -24.57
N ARG A 70 7.25 -1.33 -25.31
CA ARG A 70 7.83 -0.65 -26.47
C ARG A 70 7.83 -1.66 -27.61
N ASN A 71 6.96 -1.35 -28.58
CA ASN A 71 6.81 -1.98 -29.89
C ASN A 71 6.39 -3.44 -29.95
N TRP A 72 5.10 -3.65 -30.21
CA TRP A 72 4.63 -4.79 -31.01
C TRP A 72 3.65 -4.37 -32.11
N MET A 73 3.93 -3.24 -32.77
CA MET A 73 3.34 -2.89 -34.07
C MET A 73 4.39 -2.21 -34.93
N ALA A 74 5.13 -3.01 -35.69
CA ALA A 74 5.74 -2.69 -36.99
C ALA A 74 6.11 -4.01 -37.67
#